data_AF-A0A645HFA1-F1
#
_entry.id   AF-A0A645HFA1-F1
#
_cell.length_a   1.000
_cell.length_b   1.000
_cell.length_c   1.000
_cell.angle_alpha   90.00
_cell.angle_beta   90.00
_cell.angle_gamma   90.00
#
_symmetry.space_group_name_H-M   'P 1'
#
loop_
_entity.id
_entity.type
_entity.pdbx_description
1 polymer ?
#
loop_
_entity_poly.entity_id
_entity_poly.type
_entity_poly.pdbx_seq_one_letter_code
_entity_poly.pdbx_strand_id
1 'polypeptide(L)'
;MIESRLTERHARALLRLRDEKTQMEIIDRIRAGNLSVKETEKLVENTLDRLYDEKADGAKPRPRIIRLYKDYRLFLNTVKSSFSHLKDSGMPADMKIDETEEYVQVYIRLPKK
;
A
#
# COMPACT_ATOMS: atom_id res chain seq x y z
N MET A 1 12.03 25.66 1.62
CA MET A 1 10.76 25.84 0.87
C MET A 1 10.50 24.55 0.10
N ILE A 2 9.53 23.75 0.55
CA ILE A 2 9.07 22.56 -0.18
C ILE A 2 7.98 23.05 -1.13
N GLU A 3 8.37 23.63 -2.26
CA GLU A 3 7.45 24.23 -3.25
C GLU A 3 6.70 23.21 -4.11
N SER A 4 6.79 21.92 -3.76
CA SER A 4 5.89 20.92 -4.27
C SER A 4 5.23 20.23 -3.07
N ARG A 5 3.90 20.30 -2.97
CA ARG A 5 3.09 19.52 -2.00
C ARG A 5 3.24 17.99 -2.14
N LEU A 6 4.21 17.54 -2.92
CA LEU A 6 4.59 16.17 -3.19
C LEU A 6 5.66 15.74 -2.18
N THR A 7 5.29 14.84 -1.30
CA THR A 7 6.25 14.13 -0.44
C THR A 7 6.88 12.96 -1.19
N GLU A 8 7.98 12.40 -0.66
CA GLU A 8 8.62 11.19 -1.20
C GLU A 8 7.62 10.04 -1.46
N ARG A 9 6.61 9.90 -0.58
CA ARG A 9 5.56 8.89 -0.73
C ARG A 9 4.70 9.10 -1.97
N HIS A 10 4.45 10.34 -2.39
CA HIS A 10 3.76 10.64 -3.64
C HIS A 10 4.61 10.22 -4.85
N ALA A 11 5.90 10.54 -4.83
CA ALA A 11 6.83 10.14 -5.89
C ALA A 11 6.89 8.61 -6.04
N ARG A 12 6.94 7.88 -4.91
CA ARG A 12 6.92 6.41 -4.91
C ARG A 12 5.65 5.84 -5.55
N ALA A 13 4.48 6.45 -5.33
CA ALA A 13 3.25 6.03 -5.96
C ALA A 13 3.28 6.23 -7.50
N LEU A 14 3.84 7.35 -7.96
CA LEU A 14 3.95 7.70 -9.39
C LEU A 14 4.87 6.76 -10.18
N LEU A 15 5.90 6.17 -9.56
CA LEU A 15 6.82 5.20 -10.19
C LEU A 15 6.11 3.94 -10.73
N ARG A 16 4.87 3.69 -10.32
CA ARG A 16 4.05 2.58 -10.84
C ARG A 16 3.57 2.85 -12.27
N LEU A 17 3.52 4.11 -12.69
CA LEU A 17 3.23 4.53 -14.06
C LEU A 17 4.55 4.52 -14.84
N ARG A 18 4.61 3.85 -15.99
CA ARG A 18 5.84 3.76 -16.80
C ARG A 18 5.97 4.90 -17.81
N ASP A 19 4.90 5.61 -18.09
CA ASP A 19 4.83 6.68 -19.08
C ASP A 19 4.98 8.05 -18.40
N GLU A 20 5.96 8.83 -18.86
CA GLU A 20 6.31 10.14 -18.30
C GLU A 20 5.20 11.17 -18.48
N LYS A 21 4.48 11.13 -19.62
CA LYS A 21 3.35 12.04 -19.85
C LYS A 21 2.24 11.81 -18.83
N THR A 22 1.89 10.56 -18.60
CA THR A 22 0.90 10.16 -17.60
C THR A 22 1.34 10.54 -16.18
N GLN A 23 2.62 10.40 -15.86
CA GLN A 23 3.15 10.86 -14.57
C GLN A 23 2.98 12.37 -14.39
N MET A 24 3.29 13.15 -15.43
CA MET A 24 3.19 14.61 -15.39
C MET A 24 1.74 15.08 -15.22
N GLU A 25 0.79 14.46 -15.93
CA GLU A 25 -0.64 14.75 -15.77
C GLU A 25 -1.13 14.48 -14.34
N ILE A 26 -0.69 13.38 -13.73
CA ILE A 26 -1.08 13.06 -12.35
C ILE A 26 -0.41 14.02 -11.37
N ILE A 27 0.85 14.41 -11.59
CA ILE A 27 1.52 15.44 -10.78
C ILE A 27 0.72 16.74 -10.76
N ASP A 28 0.25 17.19 -11.93
CA ASP A 28 -0.55 18.41 -12.03
C ASP A 28 -1.89 18.29 -11.30
N ARG A 29 -2.54 17.12 -11.38
CA ARG A 29 -3.77 16.85 -10.60
C ARG A 29 -3.52 16.82 -9.10
N ILE A 30 -2.40 16.25 -8.64
CA ILE A 30 -2.04 16.25 -7.21
C ILE A 30 -1.84 17.68 -6.73
N ARG A 31 -1.15 18.52 -7.52
CA ARG A 31 -0.91 19.93 -7.18
C ARG A 31 -2.20 20.74 -7.16
N ALA A 32 -3.05 20.58 -8.17
CA ALA A 32 -4.32 21.28 -8.28
C ALA A 32 -5.31 20.90 -7.16
N GLY A 33 -5.39 19.61 -6.84
CA GLY A 33 -6.32 19.08 -5.83
C GLY A 33 -5.76 19.04 -4.40
N ASN A 34 -4.48 19.36 -4.21
CA ASN A 34 -3.76 19.15 -2.95
C ASN A 34 -3.97 17.74 -2.39
N LEU A 35 -3.88 16.73 -3.26
CA LEU A 35 -4.25 15.36 -2.92
C LEU A 35 -3.29 14.80 -1.86
N SER A 36 -3.85 14.05 -0.91
CA SER A 36 -3.06 13.27 0.03
C SER A 36 -2.37 12.08 -0.66
N VAL A 37 -1.41 11.46 0.03
CA VAL A 37 -0.72 10.25 -0.45
C VAL A 37 -1.74 9.14 -0.79
N LYS A 38 -2.76 8.95 0.06
CA LYS A 38 -3.79 7.92 -0.12
C LYS A 38 -4.66 8.19 -1.35
N GLU A 39 -5.03 9.45 -1.58
CA GLU A 39 -5.81 9.85 -2.75
C GLU A 39 -5.00 9.74 -4.04
N THR A 40 -3.70 10.06 -3.95
CA THR A 40 -2.73 9.89 -5.03
C THR A 40 -2.57 8.43 -5.42
N GLU A 41 -2.41 7.53 -4.44
CA GLU A 41 -2.34 6.09 -4.69
C GLU A 41 -3.59 5.58 -5.40
N LYS A 42 -4.78 6.01 -4.95
CA LYS A 42 -6.06 5.68 -5.59
C LYS A 42 -6.15 6.24 -7.02
N LEU A 43 -5.70 7.47 -7.25
CA LEU A 43 -5.69 8.10 -8.58
C LEU A 43 -4.76 7.36 -9.55
N VAL A 44 -3.57 6.97 -9.10
CA VAL A 44 -2.61 6.17 -9.88
C VAL A 44 -3.22 4.80 -10.21
N GLU A 45 -3.86 4.16 -9.24
CA GLU A 45 -4.52 2.86 -9.43
C GLU A 45 -5.65 2.94 -10.46
N ASN A 46 -6.53 3.93 -10.35
CA ASN A 46 -7.59 4.18 -11.34
C ASN A 46 -7.05 4.46 -12.75
N THR A 47 -5.92 5.18 -12.87
CA THR A 47 -5.31 5.48 -14.17
C THR A 47 -4.71 4.24 -14.80
N LEU A 48 -4.02 3.40 -14.01
CA LEU A 48 -3.59 2.07 -14.45
C LEU A 48 -4.80 1.20 -14.84
N ASP A 49 -5.89 1.30 -14.09
CA ASP A 49 -7.10 0.56 -14.38
C ASP A 49 -7.82 1.03 -15.66
N ARG A 50 -7.58 2.24 -16.13
CA ARG A 50 -8.09 2.71 -17.43
C ARG A 50 -7.14 2.36 -18.58
N LEU A 51 -5.84 2.49 -18.34
CA LEU A 51 -4.79 2.22 -19.34
C LEU A 51 -4.73 0.76 -19.77
N TYR A 52 -5.14 -0.15 -18.90
CA TYR A 52 -5.03 -1.58 -19.16
C TYR A 52 -6.38 -2.32 -19.16
N ASP A 53 -7.52 -1.62 -19.17
CA ASP A 53 -8.86 -2.23 -19.02
C ASP A 53 -9.17 -3.20 -20.17
N GLU A 54 -9.56 -4.43 -19.81
CA GLU A 54 -9.78 -5.58 -20.71
C GLU A 54 -11.11 -5.50 -21.51
N LYS A 55 -11.68 -4.30 -21.68
CA LYS A 55 -12.96 -4.07 -22.38
C LYS A 55 -12.83 -3.31 -23.71
N ALA A 56 -11.61 -3.06 -24.18
CA ALA A 56 -11.35 -2.53 -25.52
C ALA A 56 -10.91 -3.66 -26.45
N ASP A 57 -11.58 -3.81 -27.60
CA ASP A 57 -11.20 -4.76 -28.65
C ASP A 57 -9.73 -4.56 -29.04
N GLY A 58 -8.88 -5.57 -28.76
CA GLY A 58 -7.45 -5.58 -29.10
C GLY A 58 -6.45 -5.34 -27.95
N ALA A 59 -6.89 -5.29 -26.68
CA ALA A 59 -5.99 -5.01 -25.54
C ALA A 59 -5.05 -6.19 -25.19
N LYS A 60 -3.73 -5.92 -25.10
CA LYS A 60 -2.75 -6.87 -24.54
C LYS A 60 -3.11 -7.15 -23.06
N PRO A 61 -3.05 -8.42 -22.60
CA PRO A 61 -3.42 -8.77 -21.25
C PRO A 61 -2.58 -7.96 -20.26
N ARG A 62 -3.24 -7.40 -19.24
CA ARG A 62 -2.56 -6.81 -18.09
C ARG A 62 -1.48 -7.78 -17.63
N PRO A 63 -0.24 -7.32 -17.39
CA PRO A 63 0.59 -8.05 -16.45
C PRO A 63 -0.23 -8.08 -15.17
N ARG A 64 -0.76 -9.26 -14.82
CA ARG A 64 -1.38 -9.51 -13.52
C ARG A 64 -0.33 -9.08 -12.52
N ILE A 65 -0.46 -7.87 -12.00
CA ILE A 65 0.23 -7.51 -10.79
C ILE A 65 -0.46 -8.43 -9.79
N ILE A 66 0.22 -9.54 -9.47
CA ILE A 66 -0.09 -10.41 -8.36
C ILE A 66 0.11 -9.53 -7.13
N ARG A 67 -0.86 -8.62 -6.90
CA ARG A 67 -0.78 -7.58 -5.88
C ARG A 67 -0.90 -8.31 -4.56
N LEU A 68 0.22 -8.41 -3.87
CA LEU A 68 0.31 -8.23 -2.43
C LEU A 68 -0.26 -9.35 -1.52
N TYR A 69 -1.00 -10.33 -2.03
CA TYR A 69 -1.48 -11.45 -1.20
C TYR A 69 -0.38 -12.47 -0.85
N LYS A 70 0.79 -12.41 -1.50
CA LYS A 70 1.90 -13.33 -1.22
C LYS A 70 2.84 -12.86 -0.13
N ASP A 71 2.86 -11.57 0.18
CA ASP A 71 3.76 -11.06 1.20
C ASP A 71 3.05 -11.03 2.56
N TYR A 72 3.01 -12.19 3.21
CA TYR A 72 2.49 -12.36 4.56
C TYR A 72 3.14 -11.37 5.56
N ARG A 73 4.32 -10.80 5.24
CA ARG A 73 4.98 -9.79 6.07
C ARG A 73 4.16 -8.51 6.19
N LEU A 74 3.40 -8.13 5.16
CA LEU A 74 2.49 -7.00 5.25
C LEU A 74 1.39 -7.25 6.30
N PHE A 75 0.85 -8.46 6.31
CA PHE A 75 -0.13 -8.88 7.30
C PHE A 75 0.49 -8.90 8.71
N LEU A 76 1.67 -9.49 8.87
CA LEU A 76 2.40 -9.50 10.14
C LEU A 76 2.70 -8.08 10.66
N ASN A 77 3.06 -7.15 9.78
CA ASN A 77 3.30 -5.76 10.18
C ASN A 77 2.03 -5.10 10.73
N THR A 78 0.87 -5.41 10.15
CA THR A 78 -0.43 -4.94 10.66
C THR A 78 -0.74 -5.54 12.03
N VAL A 79 -0.52 -6.85 12.21
CA VAL A 79 -0.70 -7.51 13.52
C VAL A 79 0.24 -6.93 14.58
N LYS A 80 1.51 -6.71 14.24
CA LYS A 80 2.49 -6.08 15.15
C LYS A 80 2.07 -4.67 15.57
N SER A 81 1.57 -3.85 14.64
CA SER A 81 1.10 -2.49 14.94
C SER A 81 -0.13 -2.50 15.85
N SER A 82 -1.08 -3.39 15.61
CA SER A 82 -2.24 -3.53 16.51
C SER A 82 -1.83 -4.01 17.90
N PHE A 83 -0.85 -4.91 17.98
CA PHE A 83 -0.32 -5.40 19.25
C PHE A 83 0.44 -4.32 20.03
N SER A 84 1.23 -3.47 19.35
CA SER A 84 1.91 -2.34 20.02
C SER A 84 0.90 -1.38 20.64
N HIS A 85 -0.20 -1.06 19.94
CA HIS A 85 -1.26 -0.21 20.50
C HIS A 85 -1.91 -0.81 21.75
N LEU A 86 -2.08 -2.14 21.81
CA LEU A 86 -2.57 -2.83 23.02
C LEU A 86 -1.57 -2.74 24.17
N LYS A 87 -0.27 -2.83 23.88
CA LYS A 87 0.77 -2.69 24.91
C LYS A 87 0.86 -1.26 25.43
N ASP A 88 0.75 -0.27 24.54
CA ASP A 88 0.78 1.15 24.85
C ASP A 88 -0.43 1.58 25.71
N SER A 89 -1.57 0.88 25.60
CA SER A 89 -2.72 1.10 26.49
C SER A 89 -2.54 0.51 27.90
N GLY A 90 -1.41 -0.14 28.17
CA GLY A 90 -1.10 -0.75 29.47
C GLY A 90 -1.59 -2.19 29.63
N MET A 91 -2.11 -2.82 28.57
CA MET A 91 -2.50 -4.24 28.61
C MET A 91 -1.24 -5.12 28.76
N PRO A 92 -1.17 -6.01 29.76
CA PRO A 92 -0.07 -6.95 29.88
C PRO A 92 -0.26 -8.11 28.89
N ALA A 93 0.01 -7.81 27.62
CA ALA A 93 -0.10 -8.74 26.50
C ALA A 93 1.27 -9.23 26.05
N ASP A 94 1.34 -10.49 25.59
CA ASP A 94 2.54 -11.08 24.98
C ASP A 94 2.28 -11.51 23.54
N MET A 95 3.29 -11.38 22.69
CA MET A 95 3.27 -11.85 21.31
C MET A 95 4.54 -12.63 20.99
N LYS A 96 4.40 -13.80 20.37
CA LYS A 96 5.51 -14.59 19.80
C LYS A 96 5.22 -14.87 18.33
N ILE A 97 6.25 -14.78 17.49
CA ILE A 97 6.17 -15.09 16.07
C ILE A 97 7.21 -16.16 15.79
N ASP A 98 6.78 -17.28 15.22
CA ASP A 98 7.65 -18.36 14.77
C ASP A 98 7.45 -18.54 13.25
N GLU A 99 8.55 -18.48 12.49
CA GLU A 99 8.56 -18.57 11.03
C GLU A 99 9.28 -19.84 10.61
N THR A 100 8.61 -20.65 9.79
CA THR A 100 9.15 -21.88 9.20
C THR A 100 9.16 -21.76 7.67
N GLU A 101 9.72 -22.74 6.97
CA GLU A 101 9.70 -22.77 5.50
C GLU A 101 8.29 -22.91 4.93
N GLU A 102 7.35 -23.48 5.69
CA GLU A 102 5.99 -23.75 5.22
C GLU A 102 4.95 -22.72 5.69
N TYR A 103 5.15 -22.09 6.84
CA TYR A 103 4.16 -21.18 7.42
C TYR A 103 4.75 -20.20 8.45
N VAL A 104 3.96 -19.18 8.78
CA VAL A 104 4.23 -18.29 9.92
C VAL A 104 3.16 -18.46 10.97
N GLN A 105 3.59 -18.76 12.20
CA GLN A 105 2.74 -18.85 13.38
C GLN A 105 2.87 -17.59 14.23
N VAL A 106 1.73 -17.11 14.72
CA VAL A 106 1.66 -15.94 15.59
C VAL A 106 0.86 -16.34 16.85
N TYR A 107 1.51 -16.27 18.00
CA TYR A 107 0.90 -16.54 19.31
C TYR A 107 0.69 -15.20 20.03
N ILE A 108 -0.57 -14.88 20.35
CA ILE A 108 -0.93 -13.68 21.12
C ILE A 108 -1.59 -14.13 22.42
N ARG A 109 -1.04 -13.70 23.56
CA ARG A 109 -1.61 -13.93 24.89
C ARG A 109 -2.16 -12.61 25.41
N LEU A 110 -3.48 -12.57 25.57
CA LEU A 110 -4.20 -11.44 26.17
C LEU A 110 -4.78 -11.90 27.52
N PRO A 111 -4.60 -11.12 28.59
CA PRO A 111 -5.27 -11.40 29.85
C PRO A 111 -6.78 -11.21 29.68
N LYS A 112 -7.57 -12.10 30.29
CA LYS A 112 -9.04 -12.03 30.25
C LYS A 112 -9.64 -11.15 31.36
N LYS A 113 -8.80 -10.59 32.22
CA LYS A 113 -9.17 -9.84 33.43
C LYS A 113 -8.32 -8.60 33.53
#